data_AF-A0A532VF10-F1
#
_entry.id   AF-A0A532VF10-F1
#
_cell.length_a   1.000
_cell.length_b   1.000
_cell.length_c   1.000
_cell.angle_alpha   90.00
_cell.angle_beta   90.00
_cell.angle_gamma   90.00
#
_symmetry.space_group_name_H-M   'P 1'
#
loop_
_entity.id
_entity.type
_entity.pdbx_description
1 polymer ?
#
loop_
_entity_poly.entity_id
_entity_poly.type
_entity_poly.pdbx_seq_one_letter_code
_entity_poly.pdbx_strand_id
1 'polypeptide(L)'
;MGPVILLDKSTLQCLSQEEIHFLFKHYYIAIAPILIIEILADLKKNTRDNTLSKKEVTILSKKLLSRDSQINAHYMSLCIRSLLGIDVPMTAQIVLVGGKEVQTRDGGRGIFFNEPVERRSLINWQGGKICALWIQI
;
A
#
# COMPACT_ATOMS: atom_id res chain seq x y z
N MET A 1 -7.77 -9.33 -15.48
CA MET A 1 -7.19 -8.25 -14.66
C MET A 1 -6.51 -7.27 -15.58
N GLY A 2 -6.68 -5.97 -15.36
CA GLY A 2 -5.96 -4.94 -16.11
C GLY A 2 -4.46 -4.97 -15.78
N PRO A 3 -3.62 -4.26 -16.55
CA PRO A 3 -2.19 -4.17 -16.29
C PRO A 3 -1.90 -3.64 -14.88
N VAL A 4 -0.88 -4.19 -14.23
CA VAL A 4 -0.41 -3.76 -12.91
C VAL A 4 0.76 -2.81 -13.08
N ILE A 5 0.76 -1.70 -12.34
CA ILE A 5 1.85 -0.71 -12.35
C ILE A 5 2.39 -0.48 -10.94
N LEU A 6 3.71 -0.28 -10.85
CA LEU A 6 4.40 0.23 -9.67
C LEU A 6 4.69 1.71 -9.89
N LEU A 7 4.43 2.54 -8.89
CA LEU A 7 4.72 3.96 -8.94
C LEU A 7 5.82 4.31 -7.95
N ASP A 8 6.70 5.21 -8.37
CA ASP A 8 7.66 5.84 -7.47
C ASP A 8 7.00 7.01 -6.72
N LYS A 9 7.59 7.37 -5.56
CA LYS A 9 7.12 8.51 -4.77
C LYS A 9 7.16 9.81 -5.56
N SER A 10 8.21 10.04 -6.33
CA SER A 10 8.33 11.25 -7.16
C SER A 10 7.20 11.37 -8.17
N THR A 11 6.74 10.25 -8.73
CA THR A 11 5.58 10.20 -9.63
C THR A 11 4.31 10.64 -8.91
N LEU A 12 4.08 10.17 -7.69
CA LEU A 12 2.94 10.60 -6.87
C LEU A 12 3.02 12.07 -6.48
N GLN A 13 4.22 12.60 -6.25
CA GLN A 13 4.42 14.02 -5.96
C GLN A 13 4.15 14.89 -7.19
N CYS A 14 4.55 14.43 -8.38
CA CYS A 14 4.38 15.15 -9.64
C CYS A 14 2.93 15.19 -10.13
N LEU A 15 2.20 14.09 -10.04
CA LEU A 15 0.84 13.99 -10.58
C LEU A 15 -0.18 14.67 -9.67
N SER A 16 -1.18 15.32 -10.27
CA SER A 16 -2.37 15.81 -9.58
C SER A 16 -3.28 14.66 -9.13
N GLN A 17 -4.26 14.96 -8.28
CA GLN A 17 -5.25 13.95 -7.86
C GLN A 17 -6.08 13.42 -9.03
N GLU A 18 -6.38 14.27 -10.03
CA GLU A 18 -7.17 13.90 -11.21
C GLU A 18 -6.38 12.98 -12.15
N GLU A 19 -5.10 13.26 -12.37
CA GLU A 19 -4.22 12.41 -13.19
C GLU A 19 -4.01 11.03 -12.55
N ILE A 20 -3.86 10.98 -11.22
CA ILE A 20 -3.81 9.72 -10.48
C ILE A 20 -5.14 8.97 -10.61
N HIS A 21 -6.28 9.65 -10.52
CA HIS A 21 -7.59 9.03 -10.74
C HIS A 21 -7.72 8.48 -12.16
N PHE A 22 -7.19 9.17 -13.17
CA PHE A 22 -7.15 8.69 -14.54
C PHE A 22 -6.28 7.43 -14.70
N LEU A 23 -5.15 7.34 -13.99
CA LEU A 23 -4.33 6.12 -13.95
C LEU A 23 -5.10 4.93 -13.38
N PHE A 24 -5.87 5.11 -12.29
CA PHE A 24 -6.68 4.04 -11.70
C PHE A 24 -7.75 3.48 -12.64
N LYS A 25 -8.18 4.23 -13.67
CA LYS A 25 -9.12 3.73 -14.68
C LYS A 25 -8.50 2.70 -15.63
N HIS A 26 -7.17 2.68 -15.75
CA HIS A 26 -6.45 1.88 -16.74
C HIS A 26 -5.53 0.83 -16.11
N TYR A 27 -5.04 1.08 -14.89
CA TYR A 27 -4.07 0.24 -14.21
C TYR A 27 -4.49 -0.08 -12.78
N TYR A 28 -4.15 -1.30 -12.35
CA TYR A 28 -4.10 -1.64 -10.94
C TYR A 28 -2.78 -1.19 -10.35
N ILE A 29 -2.82 -0.42 -9.27
CA ILE A 29 -1.60 0.07 -8.64
C ILE A 29 -1.14 -0.92 -7.56
N ALA A 30 0.05 -1.47 -7.77
CA ALA A 30 0.79 -2.18 -6.73
C ALA A 30 1.50 -1.15 -5.84
N ILE A 31 1.08 -1.06 -4.58
CA ILE A 31 1.75 -0.21 -3.59
C ILE A 31 2.88 -1.03 -2.97
N ALA A 32 4.13 -0.68 -3.28
CA ALA A 32 5.27 -1.31 -2.63
C ALA A 32 5.34 -0.87 -1.16
N PRO A 33 5.60 -1.78 -0.19
CA PRO A 33 5.72 -1.40 1.21
C PRO A 33 6.75 -0.30 1.48
N ILE A 34 7.84 -0.25 0.71
CA ILE A 34 8.87 0.80 0.82
C ILE A 34 8.32 2.21 0.56
N LEU A 35 7.38 2.36 -0.36
CA LEU A 35 6.76 3.65 -0.68
C LEU A 35 6.01 4.23 0.52
N ILE A 36 5.38 3.37 1.33
CA ILE A 36 4.68 3.77 2.55
C ILE A 36 5.69 4.29 3.59
N ILE A 37 6.83 3.60 3.72
CA ILE A 37 7.94 4.02 4.60
C ILE A 37 8.53 5.35 4.13
N GLU A 38 8.70 5.55 2.83
CA GLU A 38 9.21 6.80 2.28
C GLU A 38 8.27 7.98 2.50
N ILE A 39 6.95 7.77 2.38
CA ILE A 39 5.95 8.80 2.69
C ILE A 39 6.00 9.15 4.19
N LEU A 40 6.12 8.14 5.05
CA LEU A 40 6.27 8.35 6.49
C LEU A 40 7.55 9.09 6.86
N ALA A 41 8.65 8.80 6.17
CA ALA A 41 9.92 9.43 6.42
C ALA A 41 9.86 10.95 6.21
N ASP A 42 8.91 11.47 5.40
CA ASP A 42 8.71 12.91 5.27
C ASP A 42 8.28 13.58 6.59
N LEU A 43 7.61 12.86 7.48
CA LEU A 43 7.28 13.38 8.83
C LEU A 43 8.52 13.65 9.67
N LYS A 44 9.63 12.95 9.40
CA LYS A 44 10.89 13.08 10.12
C LYS A 44 11.87 14.03 9.43
N LYS A 45 11.55 14.55 8.24
CA LYS A 45 12.39 15.56 7.60
C LYS A 45 12.38 16.81 8.47
N ASN A 46 13.57 17.37 8.74
CA ASN A 46 13.78 18.58 9.54
C ASN A 46 13.28 19.84 8.80
N THR A 47 11.98 19.91 8.59
CA THR A 47 11.29 21.15 8.25
C THR A 47 11.04 21.92 9.54
N ARG A 48 11.32 23.23 9.54
CA ARG A 48 10.96 24.13 10.66
C ARG A 48 9.46 24.10 11.01
N ASP A 49 8.64 23.49 10.15
CA ASP A 49 7.20 23.40 10.27
C ASP A 49 6.69 21.95 10.08
N ASN A 50 6.35 21.30 11.20
CA ASN A 50 5.72 19.97 11.23
C ASN A 50 4.36 19.93 10.49
N THR A 51 3.72 21.09 10.27
CA THR A 51 2.43 21.19 9.59
C THR A 51 2.57 20.90 8.11
N LEU A 52 3.66 21.36 7.49
CA LEU A 52 3.94 21.12 6.06
C LEU A 52 4.17 19.64 5.79
N SER A 53 4.98 18.96 6.61
CA SER A 53 5.24 17.52 6.46
C SER A 53 3.98 16.68 6.65
N LYS A 54 3.13 17.03 7.63
CA LYS A 54 1.84 16.38 7.81
C LYS A 54 0.93 16.59 6.60
N LYS A 55 0.89 17.80 6.05
CA LYS A 55 0.10 18.11 4.85
C LYS A 55 0.56 17.30 3.65
N GLU A 56 1.88 17.16 3.44
CA GLU A 56 2.45 16.35 2.37
C GLU A 56 2.04 14.87 2.50
N VAL A 57 2.18 14.28 3.69
CA VAL A 57 1.74 12.90 3.95
C VAL A 57 0.24 12.71 3.71
N THR A 58 -0.60 13.67 4.12
CA THR A 58 -2.03 13.63 3.83
C THR A 58 -2.32 13.71 2.32
N ILE A 59 -1.58 14.53 1.56
CA ILE A 59 -1.75 14.64 0.11
C ILE A 59 -1.34 13.33 -0.58
N LEU A 60 -0.17 12.77 -0.23
CA LEU A 60 0.33 11.54 -0.84
C LEU A 60 -0.54 10.33 -0.49
N SER A 61 -1.01 10.22 0.75
CA SER A 61 -1.95 9.15 1.14
C SER A 61 -3.28 9.22 0.41
N LYS A 62 -3.80 10.43 0.11
CA LYS A 62 -5.02 10.62 -0.71
C LYS A 62 -4.87 10.15 -2.15
N LYS A 63 -3.65 10.17 -2.70
CA LYS A 63 -3.35 9.66 -4.04
C LYS A 63 -3.22 8.13 -4.06
N LEU A 64 -2.84 7.50 -2.94
CA LEU A 64 -2.53 6.07 -2.91
C LEU A 64 -3.73 5.14 -2.73
N LEU A 65 -4.69 5.44 -1.84
CA LEU A 65 -5.83 4.53 -1.65
C LEU A 65 -6.95 4.87 -2.62
N SER A 66 -7.06 4.02 -3.65
CA SER A 66 -8.26 3.84 -4.47
C SER A 66 -8.70 2.37 -4.43
N ARG A 67 -9.92 2.06 -4.89
CA ARG A 67 -10.42 0.68 -5.00
C ARG A 67 -9.48 -0.21 -5.81
N ASP A 68 -8.80 0.36 -6.80
CA ASP A 68 -7.91 -0.34 -7.73
C ASP A 68 -6.43 -0.30 -7.29
N SER A 69 -6.18 -0.27 -5.98
CA SER A 69 -4.85 -0.34 -5.38
C SER A 69 -4.73 -1.45 -4.34
N GLN A 70 -3.58 -2.13 -4.31
CA GLN A 70 -3.27 -3.14 -3.30
C GLN A 70 -1.83 -3.03 -2.82
N ILE A 71 -1.61 -3.25 -1.53
CA ILE A 71 -0.27 -3.27 -0.95
C ILE A 71 0.34 -4.64 -1.25
N ASN A 72 1.50 -4.63 -1.90
CA ASN A 72 2.21 -5.85 -2.25
C ASN A 72 2.89 -6.45 -1.02
N ALA A 73 3.12 -7.75 -1.02
CA ALA A 73 3.92 -8.43 -0.01
C ALA A 73 5.31 -7.79 0.13
N HIS A 74 5.82 -7.73 1.36
CA HIS A 74 7.18 -7.25 1.60
C HIS A 74 8.20 -8.19 0.96
N TYR A 75 9.16 -7.66 0.20
CA TYR A 75 10.09 -8.45 -0.61
C TYR A 75 10.81 -9.55 0.21
N MET A 76 11.24 -9.22 1.44
CA MET A 76 11.93 -10.17 2.31
C MET A 76 11.08 -11.40 2.62
N SER A 77 9.75 -11.23 2.76
CA SER A 77 8.83 -12.36 2.97
C SER A 77 8.76 -13.29 1.75
N LEU A 78 8.81 -12.73 0.54
CA LEU A 78 8.83 -13.49 -0.71
C LEU A 78 10.17 -14.21 -0.88
N CYS A 79 11.28 -13.53 -0.60
CA CYS A 79 12.62 -14.12 -0.65
C CYS A 79 12.77 -15.28 0.34
N ILE A 80 12.35 -15.10 1.59
CA ILE A 80 12.40 -16.17 2.61
C ILE A 80 11.54 -17.36 2.18
N ARG A 81 10.32 -17.13 1.68
CA ARG A 81 9.45 -18.20 1.16
C ARG A 81 10.10 -18.96 0.01
N SER A 82 10.69 -18.26 -0.94
CA SER A 82 11.44 -18.87 -2.04
C SER A 82 12.60 -19.73 -1.55
N LEU A 83 13.38 -19.23 -0.57
CA LEU A 83 14.48 -20.00 0.04
C LEU A 83 14.00 -21.23 0.82
N LEU A 84 12.78 -21.20 1.35
CA LEU A 84 12.13 -22.35 2.01
C LEU A 84 11.46 -23.31 1.01
N GLY A 85 11.66 -23.12 -0.30
CA GLY A 85 11.09 -23.98 -1.35
C GLY A 85 9.63 -23.70 -1.68
N ILE A 86 9.05 -22.61 -1.17
CA ILE A 86 7.71 -22.17 -1.56
C ILE A 86 7.84 -21.36 -2.84
N ASP A 87 7.22 -21.84 -3.91
CA ASP A 87 7.21 -21.13 -5.19
C ASP A 87 6.55 -19.74 -5.07
N VAL A 88 7.17 -18.74 -5.69
CA VAL A 88 6.66 -17.38 -5.79
C VAL A 88 6.45 -17.10 -7.27
N PRO A 89 5.24 -17.37 -7.81
CA PRO A 89 5.02 -17.34 -9.25
C PRO A 89 5.20 -15.93 -9.81
N MET A 90 6.00 -15.80 -10.87
CA MET A 90 6.25 -14.53 -11.57
C MET A 90 5.15 -14.23 -12.59
N THR A 91 3.89 -14.16 -12.14
CA THR A 91 2.70 -13.98 -13.00
C THR A 91 2.26 -12.52 -13.17
N ALA A 92 3.11 -11.56 -12.80
CA ALA A 92 2.81 -10.12 -12.80
C ALA A 92 1.57 -9.73 -11.98
N GLN A 93 1.24 -10.53 -10.96
CA GLN A 93 0.14 -10.28 -10.03
C GLN A 93 0.64 -9.69 -8.71
N ILE A 94 -0.21 -8.93 -8.03
CA ILE A 94 0.08 -8.41 -6.69
C ILE A 94 -0.05 -9.55 -5.70
N VAL A 95 1.01 -9.81 -4.94
CA VAL A 95 1.01 -10.87 -3.92
C VAL A 95 0.40 -10.31 -2.64
N LEU A 96 -0.72 -10.87 -2.21
CA LEU A 96 -1.39 -10.51 -0.96
C LEU A 96 -0.95 -11.43 0.18
N VAL A 97 -0.76 -10.87 1.37
CA VAL A 97 -0.36 -11.60 2.59
C VAL A 97 -1.51 -11.67 3.58
N GLY A 98 -1.56 -12.71 4.42
CA GLY A 98 -2.51 -12.80 5.54
C GLY A 98 -3.89 -13.34 5.17
N GLY A 99 -4.02 -14.01 4.01
CA GLY A 99 -5.22 -14.73 3.64
C GLY A 99 -5.47 -15.92 4.57
N LYS A 100 -6.67 -16.00 5.13
CA LYS A 100 -7.15 -17.12 5.95
C LYS A 100 -8.26 -17.83 5.20
N GLU A 101 -8.16 -19.15 5.07
CA GLU A 101 -9.26 -19.92 4.53
C GLU A 101 -10.47 -19.85 5.47
N VAL A 102 -11.64 -19.58 4.91
CA VAL A 102 -12.91 -19.54 5.63
C VAL A 102 -13.92 -20.44 4.93
N GLN A 103 -14.74 -21.13 5.72
CA GLN A 103 -15.87 -21.88 5.21
C GLN A 103 -17.16 -21.16 5.62
N THR A 104 -18.05 -20.93 4.66
CA THR A 104 -19.40 -20.45 4.93
C THR A 104 -20.24 -21.59 5.50
N ARG A 105 -21.32 -21.23 6.22
CA ARG A 105 -22.24 -22.22 6.81
C ARG A 105 -22.86 -23.16 5.77
N ASP A 106 -22.97 -22.69 4.53
CA ASP A 106 -23.52 -23.44 3.40
C ASP A 106 -22.46 -24.32 2.68
N GLY A 107 -21.25 -24.44 3.25
CA GLY A 107 -20.16 -25.28 2.71
C GLY A 107 -19.29 -24.61 1.64
N GLY A 108 -19.50 -23.32 1.35
CA GLY A 108 -18.66 -22.55 0.43
C GLY A 108 -17.27 -22.26 1.03
N ARG A 109 -16.22 -22.33 0.21
CA ARG A 109 -14.85 -21.98 0.61
C ARG A 109 -14.46 -20.61 0.07
N GLY A 110 -13.79 -19.82 0.89
CA GLY A 110 -13.25 -18.52 0.50
C GLY A 110 -11.93 -18.22 1.22
N ILE A 111 -11.30 -17.12 0.84
CA ILE A 111 -10.11 -16.59 1.51
C ILE A 111 -10.46 -15.21 2.06
N PHE A 112 -10.30 -15.04 3.36
CA PHE A 112 -10.50 -13.78 4.06
C PHE A 112 -9.16 -13.11 4.34
N PHE A 113 -9.02 -11.85 3.96
CA PHE A 113 -7.83 -11.06 4.23
C PHE A 113 -8.15 -10.04 5.33
N ASN A 114 -7.38 -10.10 6.42
CA ASN A 114 -7.40 -9.02 7.41
C ASN A 114 -6.82 -7.75 6.79
N GLU A 115 -7.36 -6.59 7.17
CA GLU A 115 -6.78 -5.32 6.76
C GLU A 115 -5.39 -5.13 7.38
N PRO A 116 -4.33 -4.95 6.56
CA PRO A 116 -2.97 -4.78 7.07
C PRO A 116 -2.81 -3.42 7.76
N VAL A 117 -1.86 -3.34 8.70
CA VAL A 117 -1.60 -2.12 9.52
C VAL A 117 -1.22 -0.94 8.64
N GLU A 118 -0.50 -1.20 7.55
CA GLU A 118 -0.08 -0.22 6.56
C GLU A 118 -1.28 0.40 5.84
N ARG A 119 -2.28 -0.41 5.48
CA ARG A 119 -3.53 0.08 4.88
C ARG A 119 -4.31 0.95 5.85
N ARG A 120 -4.44 0.52 7.10
CA ARG A 120 -5.09 1.31 8.16
C ARG A 120 -4.38 2.63 8.40
N SER A 121 -3.05 2.62 8.40
CA SER A 121 -2.24 3.82 8.55
C SER A 121 -2.47 4.81 7.41
N LEU A 122 -2.47 4.34 6.16
CA LEU A 122 -2.79 5.18 5.01
C LEU A 122 -4.20 5.79 5.12
N ILE A 123 -5.22 5.02 5.53
CA ILE A 123 -6.59 5.52 5.72
C ILE A 123 -6.61 6.64 6.78
N ASN A 124 -5.92 6.44 7.90
CA ASN A 124 -5.82 7.45 8.95
C ASN A 124 -5.17 8.74 8.42
N TRP A 125 -4.09 8.64 7.64
CA TRP A 125 -3.40 9.81 7.09
C TRP A 125 -4.23 10.57 6.06
N GLN A 126 -5.07 9.88 5.28
CA GLN A 126 -6.03 10.53 4.39
C GLN A 126 -6.98 11.44 5.15
N GLY A 127 -7.43 10.99 6.33
CA GLY A 127 -8.25 11.76 7.26
C GLY A 127 -7.50 12.79 8.09
N GLY A 128 -6.20 13.01 7.83
CA GLY A 128 -5.34 13.93 8.59
C GLY A 128 -4.92 13.42 9.97
N LYS A 129 -5.29 12.18 10.34
CA LYS A 129 -4.89 11.55 11.61
C LYS A 129 -3.51 10.93 11.46
N ILE A 130 -2.49 11.77 11.58
CA ILE A 130 -1.10 11.35 11.48
C ILE A 130 -0.52 11.17 12.87
N CYS A 131 -0.06 9.96 13.17
CA CYS A 131 0.56 9.64 14.44
C CYS A 131 1.70 8.64 14.20
N ALA A 132 2.90 9.01 14.63
CA ALA A 132 4.14 8.26 14.35
C ALA A 132 4.26 6.94 15.14
N LEU A 133 3.45 6.77 16.19
CA LEU A 133 3.46 5.60 17.08
C LEU A 133 2.81 4.34 16.50
N TRP A 134 2.17 4.41 15.34
CA TRP A 134 1.37 3.31 14.79
C TRP A 134 2.20 2.24 14.07
N ILE A 135 3.53 2.34 14.15
CA ILE A 135 4.47 1.73 13.22
C ILE A 135 5.72 1.33 13.99
N GLN A 136 5.54 0.44 14.97
CA GLN A 136 6.60 -0.48 15.34
C GLN A 136 6.59 -1.60 14.29
N ILE A 137 7.27 -1.35 13.16
CA ILE A 137 7.73 -2.39 12.23
C ILE A 137 9.10 -2.84 12.74
#